data_AF-A0A968KI40-F1
#
_entry.id   AF-A0A968KI40-F1
#
_cell.length_a   1.000
_cell.length_b   1.000
_cell.length_c   1.000
_cell.angle_alpha   90.00
_cell.angle_beta   90.00
_cell.angle_gamma   90.00
#
_symmetry.space_group_name_H-M   'P 1'
#
loop_
_entity.id
_entity.type
_entity.pdbx_description
1 polymer ?
#
loop_
_entity_poly.entity_id
_entity_poly.type
_entity_poly.pdbx_seq_one_letter_code
_entity_poly.pdbx_strand_id
1 'polypeptide(L)'
;EVIIETPEHPMDLPGLPVARMEDFFRSWKERIGALGREAGFRYILIFKNYGEPSGASLEHAHSQLIALPIIPELVSEEIAGARLHHQKTRRCIY
;
A
#
# COMPACT_ATOMS: atom_id res chain seq x y z
N GLU A 1 2.28 3.39 10.55
CA GLU A 1 3.17 2.26 10.83
C GLU A 1 4.31 2.23 9.83
N VAL A 2 5.42 1.61 10.22
CA VAL A 2 6.57 1.34 9.34
C VAL A 2 6.69 -0.17 9.20
N ILE A 3 6.83 -0.65 7.97
CA ILE A 3 6.98 -2.06 7.64
C ILE A 3 8.40 -2.25 7.09
N ILE A 4 9.22 -2.98 7.82
CA ILE A 4 10.58 -3.32 7.39
C ILE A 4 10.51 -4.43 6.34
N GLU A 5 11.19 -4.26 5.21
CA GLU A 5 11.06 -5.15 4.05
C GLU A 5 12.01 -6.34 4.12
N THR A 6 13.17 -6.13 4.71
CA THR A 6 14.23 -7.12 4.83
C THR A 6 15.07 -6.85 6.08
N PRO A 7 15.61 -7.88 6.75
CA PRO A 7 16.63 -7.69 7.78
C PRO A 7 17.99 -7.25 7.20
N GLU A 8 18.24 -7.44 5.91
CA GLU A 8 19.51 -7.09 5.27
C GLU A 8 19.54 -5.61 4.88
N HIS A 9 20.42 -4.83 5.51
CA HIS A 9 20.50 -3.39 5.26
C HIS A 9 20.76 -2.95 3.82
N PRO A 10 21.68 -3.57 3.05
CA PRO A 10 22.00 -3.12 1.70
C PRO A 10 21.03 -3.66 0.64
N MET A 11 20.02 -4.44 1.02
CA MET A 11 19.06 -5.02 0.08
C MET A 11 17.76 -4.24 0.05
N ASP A 12 17.15 -4.22 -1.14
CA ASP A 12 15.84 -3.66 -1.38
C ASP A 12 14.89 -4.74 -1.92
N LEU A 13 13.59 -4.41 -1.99
CA LEU A 13 12.57 -5.37 -2.41
C LEU A 13 12.87 -6.02 -3.78
N PRO A 14 13.29 -5.27 -4.83
CA PRO A 14 13.68 -5.86 -6.11
C PRO A 14 14.87 -6.84 -6.04
N GLY A 15 15.80 -6.64 -5.11
CA GLY A 15 16.95 -7.53 -4.89
C GLY A 15 16.62 -8.84 -4.17
N LEU A 16 15.43 -9.00 -3.60
CA LEU A 16 15.05 -10.20 -2.87
C LEU A 16 14.71 -11.39 -3.79
N PRO A 17 14.89 -12.63 -3.33
CA PRO A 17 14.28 -13.78 -4.00
C PRO A 17 12.75 -13.66 -4.02
N VAL A 18 12.09 -14.13 -5.08
CA VAL A 18 10.62 -14.06 -5.24
C VAL A 18 9.87 -14.61 -4.03
N ALA A 19 10.34 -15.72 -3.43
CA ALA A 19 9.74 -16.29 -2.23
C ALA A 19 9.74 -15.31 -1.04
N ARG A 20 10.80 -14.52 -0.87
CA ARG A 20 10.90 -13.51 0.18
C ARG A 20 10.02 -12.30 -0.10
N MET A 21 9.89 -11.91 -1.37
CA MET A 21 8.92 -10.89 -1.77
C MET A 21 7.49 -11.34 -1.48
N GLU A 22 7.17 -12.61 -1.74
CA GLU A 22 5.86 -13.19 -1.43
C GLU A 22 5.55 -13.13 0.06
N ASP A 23 6.49 -13.54 0.91
CA ASP A 23 6.36 -13.46 2.38
C ASP A 23 6.13 -12.02 2.84
N PHE A 24 6.82 -11.06 2.22
CA PHE A 24 6.63 -9.64 2.50
C PHE A 24 5.21 -9.16 2.12
N PHE A 25 4.74 -9.43 0.90
CA PHE A 25 3.38 -9.05 0.48
C PHE A 25 2.29 -9.79 1.27
N ARG A 26 2.57 -11.01 1.74
CA ARG A 26 1.69 -11.72 2.67
C ARG A 26 1.57 -10.99 4.00
N SER A 27 2.69 -10.51 4.53
CA SER A 27 2.73 -9.71 5.76
C SER A 27 1.91 -8.41 5.60
N TRP A 28 2.00 -7.74 4.44
CA TRP A 28 1.12 -6.61 4.11
C TRP A 28 -0.35 -6.98 4.17
N LYS A 29 -0.74 -8.03 3.44
CA LYS A 29 -2.13 -8.49 3.39
C LYS A 29 -2.67 -8.80 4.78
N GLU A 30 -1.89 -9.48 5.61
CA GLU A 30 -2.26 -9.80 6.99
C GLU A 30 -2.46 -8.52 7.83
N ARG A 31 -1.56 -7.54 7.72
CA ARG A 31 -1.67 -6.28 8.47
C ARG A 31 -2.86 -5.44 8.01
N ILE A 32 -3.09 -5.33 6.70
CA ILE A 32 -4.28 -4.66 6.14
C ILE A 32 -5.55 -5.33 6.65
N GLY A 33 -5.60 -6.67 6.61
CA GLY A 33 -6.76 -7.44 7.07
C GLY A 33 -7.00 -7.29 8.57
N ALA A 34 -5.95 -7.16 9.39
CA ALA A 34 -6.08 -6.87 10.81
C ALA A 34 -6.69 -5.49 11.05
N LEU A 35 -6.13 -4.44 10.44
CA LEU A 35 -6.61 -3.07 10.58
C LEU A 35 -8.02 -2.88 9.99
N GLY A 36 -8.35 -3.57 8.91
CA GLY A 36 -9.68 -3.52 8.30
C GLY A 36 -10.80 -4.12 9.16
N ARG A 37 -10.47 -4.88 10.21
CA ARG A 37 -11.44 -5.39 11.21
C ARG A 37 -11.64 -4.42 12.37
N GLU A 38 -10.78 -3.41 12.53
CA GLU A 38 -10.88 -2.44 13.60
C GLU A 38 -11.94 -1.38 13.26
N ALA A 39 -12.82 -1.08 14.23
CA ALA A 39 -13.81 -0.03 14.05
C ALA A 39 -13.12 1.34 14.02
N GLY A 40 -13.46 2.15 13.02
CA GLY A 40 -13.00 3.54 12.92
C GLY A 40 -12.05 3.82 11.76
N PHE A 41 -11.44 2.80 11.15
CA PHE A 41 -10.71 2.98 9.90
C PHE A 41 -11.62 2.80 8.68
N ARG A 42 -11.46 3.68 7.70
CA ARG A 42 -12.21 3.66 6.43
C ARG A 42 -11.33 3.47 5.22
N TYR A 43 -10.03 3.76 5.33
CA TYR A 43 -9.07 3.59 4.26
C TYR A 43 -7.70 3.23 4.82
N ILE A 44 -6.98 2.35 4.13
CA ILE A 44 -5.60 1.98 4.46
C ILE A 44 -4.74 2.36 3.27
N LEU A 45 -3.84 3.31 3.47
CA LEU A 45 -2.84 3.74 2.49
C LEU A 45 -1.52 3.02 2.79
N ILE A 46 -1.00 2.26 1.83
CA ILE A 46 0.36 1.73 1.89
C ILE A 46 1.16 2.33 0.74
N PHE A 47 2.36 2.80 1.05
CA PHE A 47 3.27 3.39 0.07
C PHE A 47 4.72 3.17 0.49
N LYS A 48 5.63 3.35 -0.48
CA LYS A 48 7.07 3.25 -0.28
C LYS A 48 7.72 4.48 -0.89
N ASN A 49 8.53 5.19 -0.11
CA ASN A 49 9.46 6.18 -0.63
C ASN A 49 10.81 5.48 -0.84
N TYR A 50 11.38 5.59 -2.04
CA TYR A 50 12.67 4.98 -2.36
C TYR A 50 13.70 6.05 -2.76
N GLY A 51 14.82 6.07 -2.04
CA GLY A 51 15.89 7.05 -2.19
C GLY A 51 15.57 8.41 -1.57
N GLU A 52 16.64 9.14 -1.21
CA GLU A 52 16.57 10.47 -0.60
C GLU A 52 15.72 11.48 -1.41
N PRO A 53 15.80 11.55 -2.76
CA PRO A 53 14.99 12.50 -3.53
C PRO A 53 13.48 12.27 -3.42
N SER A 54 13.06 11.06 -3.05
CA SER A 54 11.66 10.68 -2.86
C SER A 54 11.16 10.93 -1.43
N GLY A 55 11.98 11.57 -0.57
CA GLY A 55 11.66 11.81 0.83
C GLY A 55 11.86 10.60 1.74
N ALA A 56 12.68 9.62 1.33
CA ALA A 56 13.10 8.55 2.23
C ALA A 56 14.06 9.12 3.29
N SER A 57 13.65 9.06 4.56
CA SER A 57 14.46 9.56 5.68
C SER A 57 15.46 8.53 6.22
N LEU A 58 15.29 7.26 5.85
CA LEU A 58 16.15 6.14 6.24
C LEU A 58 16.60 5.39 4.98
N GLU A 59 17.87 5.01 4.94
CA GLU A 59 18.44 4.21 3.85
C GLU A 59 17.91 2.76 3.85
N HIS A 60 17.66 2.22 5.04
CA HIS A 60 17.18 0.85 5.19
C HIS A 60 15.82 0.66 4.51
N ALA A 61 15.65 -0.44 3.77
CA ALA A 61 14.43 -0.71 3.01
C ALA A 61 13.19 -0.84 3.90
N HIS A 62 12.28 0.11 3.76
CA HIS A 62 11.02 0.15 4.49
C HIS A 62 9.88 0.68 3.62
N SER A 63 8.68 0.29 4.00
CA SER A 63 7.41 0.83 3.50
C SER A 63 6.62 1.43 4.65
N GLN A 64 5.63 2.25 4.34
CA GLN A 64 4.81 2.94 5.31
C GLN A 64 3.34 2.59 5.10
N LEU A 65 2.62 2.48 6.22
CA LEU A 65 1.18 2.23 6.24
C LEU A 65 0.50 3.31 7.09
N ILE A 66 -0.54 3.93 6.54
CA ILE A 66 -1.40 4.89 7.24
C ILE A 66 -2.84 4.40 7.19
N ALA A 67 -3.43 4.16 8.37
CA ALA A 67 -4.85 3.86 8.50
C ALA A 67 -5.60 5.17 8.79
N LEU A 68 -6.59 5.48 7.95
CA LEU A 68 -7.32 6.75 7.98
C LEU A 68 -8.78 6.51 8.37
N PRO A 69 -9.39 7.38 9.21
CA PRO A 69 -10.82 7.31 9.53
C PRO A 69 -11.72 7.88 8.42
N ILE A 70 -11.14 8.34 7.32
CA ILE A 70 -11.81 8.91 6.16
C ILE A 70 -11.27 8.28 4.88
N ILE A 71 -12.06 8.36 3.80
CA ILE A 71 -11.60 8.01 2.46
C ILE A 71 -10.97 9.27 1.84
N PRO A 72 -9.74 9.23 1.32
CA PRO A 72 -9.14 10.37 0.62
C PRO A 72 -10.00 10.83 -0.57
N GLU A 73 -9.95 12.12 -0.88
CA GLU A 73 -10.73 12.73 -1.97
C GLU A 73 -10.42 12.08 -3.32
N LEU A 74 -9.13 11.96 -3.66
CA LEU A 74 -8.66 11.34 -4.91
C LEU A 74 -9.22 9.91 -5.10
N VAL A 75 -9.25 9.11 -4.04
CA VAL A 75 -9.81 7.74 -4.07
C VAL A 75 -11.33 7.78 -4.26
N SER A 76 -12.00 8.74 -3.64
CA SER A 76 -13.45 8.92 -3.79
C SER A 76 -13.81 9.30 -5.22
N GLU A 77 -13.03 10.20 -5.83
CA GLU A 77 -13.18 10.59 -7.24
C GLU A 77 -12.90 9.42 -8.19
N GLU A 78 -11.85 8.65 -7.93
CA GLU A 78 -11.48 7.46 -8.70
C GLU A 78 -12.63 6.43 -8.71
N ILE A 79 -13.19 6.10 -7.54
CA ILE A 79 -14.33 5.19 -7.40
C ILE A 79 -15.56 5.73 -8.14
N ALA A 80 -15.84 7.04 -8.02
CA ALA A 80 -16.97 7.67 -8.70
C ALA A 80 -16.81 7.61 -10.24
N GLY A 81 -15.60 7.88 -10.74
CA GLY A 81 -15.26 7.78 -12.16
C GLY A 81 -15.38 6.36 -12.70
N ALA A 82 -14.82 5.37 -11.98
CA ALA A 82 -14.91 3.96 -12.34
C ALA A 82 -16.37 3.48 -12.38
N ARG A 83 -17.19 3.90 -11.40
CA ARG A 83 -18.63 3.60 -11.36
C ARG A 83 -19.37 4.20 -12.55
N LEU A 84 -19.09 5.46 -12.90
CA LEU A 84 -19.68 6.13 -14.05
C LEU A 84 -19.32 5.42 -15.37
N HIS A 85 -18.06 5.02 -15.53
CA HIS A 85 -17.62 4.25 -16.69
C HIS A 85 -18.39 2.93 -16.80
N HIS A 86 -18.44 2.15 -15.72
CA HIS A 86 -19.15 0.87 -15.70
C HIS A 86 -20.65 1.02 -15.99
N GLN A 87 -21.30 2.08 -15.53
CA GLN A 87 -22.70 2.34 -15.85
C GLN A 87 -22.93 2.58 -17.35
N LYS A 88 -21.97 3.25 -18.03
CA LYS A 88 -22.05 3.56 -19.46
C LYS A 88 -21.67 2.37 -20.35
N THR A 89 -20.63 1.63 -19.98
CA THR A 89 -20.02 0.61 -20.86
C THR A 89 -20.31 -0.82 -20.43
N ARG A 90 -20.82 -1.02 -19.21
CA ARG A 90 -20.94 -2.33 -18.55
C ARG A 90 -19.61 -3.08 -18.42
N ARG A 91 -18.49 -2.35 -18.43
CA ARG A 91 -17.14 -2.90 -18.27
C ARG A 91 -16.39 -2.16 -17.17
N CYS A 92 -15.45 -2.85 -16.54
CA CYS A 92 -14.46 -2.21 -15.67
C CYS A 92 -13.51 -1.38 -16.52
N ILE A 93 -13.07 -0.23 -16.01
CA ILE A 93 -12.07 0.62 -16.69
C ILE A 93 -10.62 0.12 -16.45
N TYR A 94 -10.41 -0.71 -15.43
CA TYR A 94 -9.17 -1.41 -15.11
C TYR A 94 -9.20 -2.86 -15.59
#